data_AF-A0A9P1IBK0-F1
#
_entry.id   AF-A0A9P1IBK0-F1
#
_cell.length_a   1.000
_cell.length_b   1.000
_cell.length_c   1.000
_cell.angle_alpha   90.00
_cell.angle_beta   90.00
_cell.angle_gamma   90.00
#
_symmetry.space_group_name_H-M   'P 1'
#
loop_
_entity.id
_entity.type
_entity.pdbx_description
1 polymer ?
#
loop_
_entity_poly.entity_id
_entity_poly.type
_entity_poly.pdbx_seq_one_letter_code
_entity_poly.pdbx_strand_id
1 'polypeptide(L)'
;MSVTTIPDSVRTLFPKEQLEFSSTITSDEAPVLRGVFEKHSCFSQCGEMIEEVSKKNPDLGKRLAHVLSENNKRLSGLSPAAKTFAIQIIHMVTNTLTSLTLGKQIDDTEANRLHQEFKKLPAEDQAALKKNNPDISF
;
A
#
# COMPACT_ATOMS: atom_id res chain seq x y z
N MET A 1 -7.97 11.40 4.96
CA MET A 1 -8.08 11.31 3.47
C MET A 1 -9.40 10.64 3.11
N SER A 2 -10.03 10.95 1.98
CA SER A 2 -11.29 10.28 1.60
C SER A 2 -10.99 8.97 0.87
N VAL A 3 -10.98 7.86 1.60
CA VAL A 3 -10.83 6.51 1.03
C VAL A 3 -12.07 6.04 0.26
N THR A 4 -13.20 6.74 0.39
CA THR A 4 -14.46 6.42 -0.29
C THR A 4 -14.46 6.74 -1.78
N THR A 5 -13.44 7.47 -2.27
CA THR A 5 -13.27 7.77 -3.70
C THR A 5 -12.39 6.74 -4.41
N ILE A 6 -11.90 5.72 -3.70
CA ILE A 6 -11.10 4.64 -4.29
C ILE A 6 -12.05 3.66 -5.00
N PRO A 7 -11.79 3.31 -6.27
CA PRO A 7 -12.54 2.26 -6.96
C PRO A 7 -12.51 0.93 -6.21
N ASP A 8 -13.60 0.16 -6.26
CA ASP A 8 -13.70 -1.10 -5.51
C ASP A 8 -12.61 -2.10 -5.88
N SER A 9 -12.29 -2.23 -7.18
CA SER A 9 -11.18 -3.04 -7.71
C SER A 9 -9.83 -2.70 -7.07
N VAL A 10 -9.60 -1.43 -6.72
CA VAL A 10 -8.39 -0.97 -6.05
C VAL A 10 -8.49 -1.25 -4.55
N ARG A 11 -9.62 -0.92 -3.93
CA ARG A 11 -9.85 -1.03 -2.49
C ARG A 11 -9.74 -2.47 -1.98
N THR A 12 -10.17 -3.46 -2.77
CA THR A 12 -10.08 -4.90 -2.44
C THR A 12 -8.64 -5.40 -2.26
N LEU A 13 -7.67 -4.72 -2.88
CA LEU A 13 -6.25 -5.06 -2.83
C LEU A 13 -5.49 -4.35 -1.71
N PHE A 14 -6.16 -3.48 -0.93
CA PHE A 14 -5.52 -2.79 0.19
C PHE A 14 -5.45 -3.71 1.41
N PRO A 15 -4.26 -3.91 1.99
CA PRO A 15 -4.16 -4.47 3.32
C PRO A 15 -4.82 -3.51 4.33
N LYS A 16 -5.43 -4.07 5.38
CA LYS A 16 -6.19 -3.31 6.38
C LYS A 16 -5.36 -2.20 7.03
N GLU A 17 -4.07 -2.41 7.24
CA GLU A 17 -3.16 -1.49 7.93
C GLU A 17 -2.99 -0.19 7.14
N GLN A 18 -3.03 -0.26 5.80
CA GLN A 18 -2.99 0.90 4.93
C GLN A 18 -4.30 1.69 4.98
N LEU A 19 -5.45 1.00 5.05
CA LEU A 19 -6.75 1.65 5.19
C LEU A 19 -6.88 2.31 6.57
N GLU A 20 -6.48 1.60 7.63
CA GLU A 20 -6.44 2.11 9.00
C GLU A 20 -5.52 3.32 9.09
N PHE A 21 -4.29 3.23 8.59
CA PHE A 21 -3.36 4.37 8.54
C PHE A 21 -3.99 5.57 7.85
N SER A 22 -4.57 5.39 6.67
CA SER A 22 -5.22 6.45 5.89
C SER A 22 -6.40 7.10 6.61
N SER A 23 -7.14 6.31 7.39
CA SER A 23 -8.27 6.78 8.21
C SER A 23 -7.83 7.60 9.43
N THR A 24 -6.62 7.34 9.94
CA THR A 24 -6.04 8.03 11.10
C THR A 24 -5.32 9.34 10.74
N ILE A 25 -5.22 9.69 9.46
CA ILE A 25 -4.55 10.93 9.03
C ILE A 25 -5.43 12.13 9.33
N THR A 26 -4.91 13.02 10.17
CA THR A 26 -5.56 14.27 10.56
C THR A 26 -5.33 15.38 9.52
N SER A 27 -6.06 16.49 9.67
CA SER A 27 -5.96 17.65 8.78
C SER A 27 -4.60 18.35 8.82
N ASP A 28 -3.90 18.29 9.95
CA ASP A 28 -2.55 18.84 10.16
C ASP A 28 -1.43 17.90 9.67
N GLU A 29 -1.69 16.59 9.61
CA GLU A 29 -0.74 15.59 9.10
C GLU A 29 -0.77 15.45 7.58
N ALA A 30 -1.94 15.64 6.96
CA ALA A 30 -2.08 15.53 5.51
C ALA A 30 -1.11 16.45 4.72
N PRO A 31 -0.87 17.72 5.12
CA PRO A 31 0.15 18.57 4.50
C PRO A 31 1.58 18.05 4.64
N VAL A 32 1.91 17.34 5.74
CA VAL A 32 3.23 16.73 5.93
C VAL A 32 3.47 15.64 4.89
N LEU A 33 2.49 14.72 4.75
CA LEU A 33 2.57 13.65 3.74
C LEU A 33 2.63 14.23 2.33
N ARG A 34 1.78 15.22 2.02
CA ARG A 34 1.79 15.91 0.72
C ARG A 34 3.16 16.50 0.41
N GLY A 35 3.76 17.25 1.33
CA GLY A 35 5.05 17.88 1.12
C GLY A 35 6.22 16.90 0.98
N VAL A 36 6.10 15.67 1.50
CA VAL A 36 7.07 14.59 1.26
C VAL A 36 6.79 13.93 -0.10
N PHE A 37 5.54 13.58 -0.39
CA PHE A 37 5.15 12.94 -1.66
C PHE A 37 5.34 13.79 -2.90
N GLU A 38 5.22 15.12 -2.82
CA GLU A 38 5.51 16.02 -3.94
C GLU A 38 7.00 15.99 -4.34
N LYS A 39 7.89 15.70 -3.38
CA LYS A 39 9.34 15.67 -3.61
C LYS A 39 9.85 14.34 -4.15
N HIS A 40 9.05 13.29 -4.04
CA HIS A 40 9.42 11.94 -4.43
C HIS A 40 8.39 11.38 -5.41
N SER A 41 8.76 11.33 -6.69
CA SER A 41 7.92 10.79 -7.76
C SER A 41 7.71 9.27 -7.63
N CYS A 42 8.68 8.59 -7.01
CA CYS A 42 8.66 7.18 -6.66
C CYS A 42 9.74 6.98 -5.58
N PHE A 43 9.42 6.33 -4.46
CA PHE A 43 10.43 5.98 -3.47
C PHE A 43 11.15 4.72 -3.95
N SER A 44 12.46 4.84 -4.20
CA SER A 44 13.34 3.72 -4.58
C SER A 44 13.40 2.64 -3.49
N GLN A 45 13.22 3.04 -2.23
CA GLN A 45 13.16 2.15 -1.08
C GLN A 45 12.02 2.57 -0.14
N CYS A 46 11.27 1.59 0.35
CA CYS A 46 10.14 1.84 1.27
C CYS A 46 10.54 2.58 2.56
N GLY A 47 11.83 2.64 2.92
CA GLY A 47 12.34 3.30 4.11
C GLY A 47 12.58 4.82 3.98
N GLU A 48 12.86 5.33 2.78
CA GLU A 48 13.21 6.75 2.55
C GLU A 48 12.04 7.68 2.92
N MET A 49 10.82 7.26 2.58
CA MET A 49 9.60 7.95 2.95
C MET A 49 9.44 8.07 4.48
N ILE A 50 9.69 6.98 5.21
CA ILE A 50 9.54 6.96 6.66
C ILE A 50 10.51 7.94 7.31
N GLU A 51 11.75 8.01 6.83
CA GLU A 51 12.76 8.92 7.35
C GLU A 51 12.35 10.38 7.15
N GLU A 52 11.94 10.76 5.94
CA GLU A 52 11.53 12.14 5.63
C GLU A 52 10.27 12.57 6.37
N VAL A 53 9.31 11.66 6.53
CA VAL A 53 8.12 11.93 7.34
C VAL A 53 8.51 12.05 8.82
N SER A 54 9.36 11.16 9.35
CA SER A 54 9.80 11.17 10.75
C SER A 54 10.53 12.46 11.13
N LYS A 55 11.29 13.07 10.20
CA LYS A 55 11.95 14.37 10.40
C LYS A 55 10.96 15.51 10.62
N LYS A 56 9.78 15.43 10.01
CA LYS A 56 8.73 16.48 10.07
C LYS A 56 7.69 16.20 11.14
N ASN A 57 7.31 14.93 11.31
CA ASN A 57 6.33 14.46 12.28
C ASN A 57 6.73 13.03 12.73
N PRO A 58 7.40 12.89 13.88
CA PRO A 58 7.88 11.60 14.39
C PRO A 58 6.77 10.57 14.61
N ASP A 59 5.61 10.98 15.12
CA ASP A 59 4.50 10.07 15.41
C ASP A 59 3.85 9.53 14.13
N LEU A 60 3.73 10.38 13.10
CA LEU A 60 3.29 9.97 11.78
C LEU A 60 4.29 9.02 11.11
N GLY A 61 5.59 9.31 11.23
CA GLY A 61 6.66 8.44 10.76
C GLY A 61 6.64 7.06 11.44
N LYS A 62 6.41 7.02 12.75
CA LYS A 62 6.25 5.78 13.53
C LYS A 62 5.06 4.94 13.03
N ARG A 63 3.92 5.57 12.73
CA ARG A 63 2.75 4.87 12.17
C ARG A 63 3.03 4.31 10.77
N LEU A 64 3.75 5.03 9.92
CA LEU A 64 4.20 4.51 8.62
C LEU A 64 5.15 3.33 8.75
N ALA A 65 6.09 3.40 9.69
CA ALA A 65 7.02 2.30 9.98
C ALA A 65 6.26 1.04 10.43
N HIS A 66 5.20 1.20 11.21
CA HIS A 66 4.33 0.10 11.60
C HIS A 66 3.64 -0.54 10.38
N VAL A 67 3.06 0.26 9.47
CA VAL A 67 2.44 -0.26 8.23
C VAL A 67 3.46 -1.07 7.40
N LEU A 68 4.68 -0.55 7.23
CA LEU A 68 5.73 -1.29 6.52
C LEU A 68 6.11 -2.60 7.22
N SER A 69 6.18 -2.60 8.55
CA SER A 69 6.48 -3.80 9.35
C SER A 69 5.42 -4.89 9.15
N GLU A 70 4.14 -4.53 9.20
CA GLU A 70 3.04 -5.48 8.97
C GLU A 70 3.03 -6.01 7.53
N ASN A 71 3.31 -5.14 6.54
CA ASN A 71 3.49 -5.59 5.15
C ASN A 71 4.61 -6.61 4.99
N ASN A 72 5.75 -6.41 5.67
CA ASN A 72 6.85 -7.37 5.63
C ASN A 72 6.47 -8.72 6.22
N LYS A 73 5.62 -8.77 7.25
CA LYS A 73 5.11 -10.04 7.80
C LYS A 73 4.29 -10.82 6.78
N ARG A 74 3.49 -10.13 5.95
CA ARG A 74 2.67 -10.73 4.88
C ARG A 74 3.52 -11.44 3.81
N LEU A 75 4.79 -11.04 3.64
CA LEU A 75 5.72 -11.65 2.70
C LEU A 75 6.43 -12.90 3.26
N SER A 76 6.35 -13.15 4.57
CA SER A 76 7.06 -14.27 5.20
C SER A 76 6.50 -15.62 4.74
N GLY A 77 7.39 -16.57 4.43
CA GLY A 77 7.01 -17.92 4.00
C GLY A 77 6.40 -18.04 2.59
N LEU A 78 6.23 -16.93 1.87
CA LEU A 78 5.82 -16.96 0.46
C LEU A 78 6.96 -17.46 -0.44
N SER A 79 6.58 -18.14 -1.54
CA SER A 79 7.49 -18.49 -2.62
C SER A 79 8.06 -17.22 -3.28
N PRO A 80 9.19 -17.30 -4.03
CA PRO A 80 9.71 -16.17 -4.76
C PRO A 80 8.69 -15.54 -5.72
N ALA A 81 7.91 -16.35 -6.43
CA ALA A 81 6.89 -15.87 -7.36
C ALA A 81 5.74 -15.15 -6.62
N ALA A 82 5.23 -15.73 -5.53
CA ALA A 82 4.21 -15.11 -4.70
C ALA A 82 4.71 -13.81 -4.04
N LYS A 83 5.98 -13.73 -3.64
CA LYS A 83 6.60 -12.49 -3.14
C LYS A 83 6.64 -11.41 -4.21
N THR A 84 7.07 -11.75 -5.43
CA THR A 84 7.09 -10.79 -6.54
C THR A 84 5.70 -10.22 -6.80
N PHE A 85 4.67 -11.08 -6.82
CA PHE A 85 3.28 -10.64 -6.98
C PHE A 85 2.81 -9.74 -5.81
N ALA A 86 3.08 -10.13 -4.56
CA ALA A 86 2.71 -9.34 -3.39
C ALA A 86 3.40 -7.96 -3.37
N ILE A 87 4.65 -7.87 -3.83
CA ILE A 87 5.37 -6.59 -3.96
C ILE A 87 4.68 -5.68 -4.99
N GLN A 88 4.16 -6.22 -6.09
CA GLN A 88 3.41 -5.42 -7.07
C GLN A 88 2.13 -4.82 -6.46
N ILE A 89 1.42 -5.58 -5.62
CA ILE A 89 0.26 -5.06 -4.86
C ILE A 89 0.71 -3.93 -3.93
N ILE A 90 1.80 -4.11 -3.17
CA ILE A 90 2.33 -3.06 -2.27
C ILE A 90 2.66 -1.78 -3.06
N HIS A 91 3.28 -1.90 -4.24
CA HIS A 91 3.56 -0.75 -5.10
C HIS A 91 2.28 -0.06 -5.58
N MET A 92 1.29 -0.81 -6.04
CA MET A 92 0.00 -0.27 -6.49
C MET A 92 -0.71 0.48 -5.36
N VAL A 93 -0.77 -0.11 -4.16
CA VAL A 93 -1.38 0.51 -2.97
C VAL A 93 -0.64 1.79 -2.59
N THR A 94 0.69 1.77 -2.59
CA THR A 94 1.53 2.93 -2.28
C THR A 94 1.32 4.08 -3.27
N ASN A 95 1.25 3.76 -4.57
CA ASN A 95 0.97 4.74 -5.61
C ASN A 95 -0.43 5.34 -5.46
N THR A 96 -1.43 4.51 -5.14
CA THR A 96 -2.81 4.96 -4.91
C THR A 96 -2.88 5.93 -3.72
N LEU A 97 -2.24 5.59 -2.60
CA LEU A 97 -2.19 6.47 -1.42
C LEU A 97 -1.49 7.79 -1.71
N THR A 98 -0.41 7.74 -2.48
CA THR A 98 0.32 8.93 -2.93
C THR A 98 -0.60 9.82 -3.77
N SER A 99 -1.27 9.24 -4.78
CA SER A 99 -2.23 9.96 -5.62
C SER A 99 -3.38 10.58 -4.82
N LEU A 100 -3.97 9.85 -3.87
CA LEU A 100 -5.01 10.38 -2.98
C LEU A 100 -4.52 11.57 -2.15
N THR A 101 -3.31 11.47 -1.60
CA THR A 101 -2.71 12.54 -0.78
C THR A 101 -2.46 13.81 -1.60
N LEU A 102 -2.05 13.63 -2.86
CA LEU A 102 -1.81 14.68 -3.83
C LEU A 102 -3.10 15.19 -4.52
N GLY A 103 -4.26 14.60 -4.23
CA GLY A 103 -5.53 14.96 -4.88
C GLY A 103 -5.60 14.60 -6.36
N LYS A 104 -4.82 13.60 -6.80
CA LYS A 104 -4.85 13.06 -8.16
C LYS A 104 -5.98 12.05 -8.31
N GLN A 105 -6.50 11.93 -9.53
CA GLN A 105 -7.48 10.89 -9.86
C GLN A 105 -6.86 9.50 -9.70
N ILE A 106 -7.65 8.54 -9.22
CA ILE A 106 -7.25 7.14 -9.08
C ILE A 106 -7.72 6.38 -10.32
N ASP A 107 -6.77 5.69 -10.96
CA ASP A 107 -7.00 4.74 -12.03
C ASP A 107 -6.98 3.32 -11.46
N ASP A 108 -7.83 2.43 -11.99
CA ASP A 108 -7.96 1.04 -11.54
C ASP A 108 -7.39 0.02 -12.53
N THR A 109 -6.79 0.47 -13.64
CA THR A 109 -6.17 -0.39 -14.66
C THR A 109 -5.18 -1.39 -14.05
N GLU A 110 -4.32 -0.91 -13.15
CA GLU A 110 -3.31 -1.74 -12.50
C GLU A 110 -3.92 -2.75 -11.52
N ALA A 111 -4.93 -2.35 -10.76
CA ALA A 111 -5.64 -3.26 -9.86
C ALA A 111 -6.36 -4.37 -10.62
N ASN A 112 -7.03 -4.01 -11.72
CA ASN A 112 -7.67 -4.97 -12.62
C ASN A 112 -6.64 -5.94 -13.23
N ARG A 113 -5.44 -5.48 -13.60
CA ARG A 113 -4.33 -6.34 -14.05
C ARG A 113 -3.92 -7.33 -12.95
N LEU A 114 -3.73 -6.86 -11.72
CA LEU A 114 -3.32 -7.69 -10.58
C LEU A 114 -4.36 -8.77 -10.23
N HIS A 115 -5.65 -8.45 -10.27
CA HIS A 115 -6.71 -9.45 -10.13
C HIS A 115 -6.65 -10.56 -11.19
N GLN A 116 -6.30 -10.22 -12.43
CA GLN A 116 -6.16 -11.22 -13.49
C GLN A 116 -4.87 -12.03 -13.36
N GLU A 117 -3.78 -11.41 -12.87
CA GLU A 117 -2.52 -12.10 -12.62
C GLU A 117 -2.62 -13.08 -11.46
N PHE A 118 -3.33 -12.72 -10.40
CA PHE A 118 -3.59 -13.63 -9.28
C PHE A 118 -4.20 -14.95 -9.76
N LYS A 119 -5.19 -14.90 -10.66
CA LYS A 119 -5.85 -16.09 -11.23
C LYS A 119 -4.92 -16.98 -12.04
N LYS A 120 -3.80 -16.45 -12.53
CA LYS A 120 -2.79 -17.18 -13.32
C LYS A 120 -1.69 -17.80 -12.44
N LEU A 121 -1.63 -17.45 -11.16
CA LEU A 121 -0.66 -18.05 -10.24
C LEU A 121 -0.99 -19.52 -9.97
N PRO A 122 0.01 -20.34 -9.63
CA PRO A 122 -0.20 -21.70 -9.13
C PRO A 122 -1.18 -21.72 -7.94
N ALA A 123 -1.98 -22.79 -7.83
CA ALA A 123 -2.97 -22.92 -6.75
C ALA A 123 -2.34 -22.84 -5.34
N GLU A 124 -1.12 -23.36 -5.19
CA GLU A 124 -0.34 -23.26 -3.95
C GLU A 124 0.00 -21.81 -3.59
N ASP A 125 0.46 -21.02 -4.56
CA ASP A 125 0.78 -19.60 -4.38
C ASP A 125 -0.48 -18.78 -4.08
N GLN A 126 -1.60 -19.06 -4.76
CA GLN A 126 -2.89 -18.43 -4.46
C GLN A 126 -3.34 -18.71 -3.03
N ALA A 127 -3.20 -19.95 -2.56
CA ALA A 127 -3.56 -20.34 -1.20
C ALA A 127 -2.64 -19.69 -0.16
N ALA A 128 -1.33 -19.65 -0.42
CA ALA A 128 -0.36 -19.00 0.46
C ALA A 128 -0.61 -17.49 0.56
N LEU A 129 -0.88 -16.82 -0.55
CA LEU A 129 -1.21 -15.39 -0.59
C LEU A 129 -2.48 -15.09 0.20
N LYS A 130 -3.56 -15.86 0.00
CA LYS A 130 -4.81 -15.72 0.75
C LYS A 130 -4.63 -15.99 2.25
N LYS A 131 -3.85 -17.01 2.61
CA LYS A 131 -3.54 -17.34 4.01
C LYS A 131 -2.78 -16.21 4.70
N ASN A 132 -1.80 -15.63 4.03
CA ASN A 132 -0.99 -14.54 4.57
C ASN A 132 -1.71 -13.18 4.54
N ASN A 133 -2.76 -13.05 3.72
CA ASN A 133 -3.52 -11.81 3.53
C ASN A 133 -5.04 -12.07 3.56
N PRO A 134 -5.58 -12.49 4.71
CA PRO A 134 -6.98 -12.90 4.82
C PRO A 134 -7.98 -11.75 4.62
N ASP A 135 -7.51 -10.52 4.74
CA ASP A 135 -8.24 -9.27 4.56
C ASP A 135 -8.23 -8.74 3.12
N ILE A 136 -7.37 -9.30 2.25
CA ILE A 136 -7.26 -8.91 0.84
C ILE A 136 -8.16 -9.81 -0.01
N SER A 137 -8.96 -9.19 -0.87
CA SER A 137 -9.77 -9.90 -1.86
C SER A 137 -9.03 -9.90 -3.20
N PHE A 138 -8.29 -10.97 -3.49
CA PHE A 138 -7.51 -11.14 -4.74
C PHE A 138 -8.36 -11.57 -5.95
#